data_AF-A0AAQ3KTF5-F1
#
_entry.id   AF-A0AAQ3KTF5-F1
#
_cell.length_a   1.000
_cell.length_b   1.000
_cell.length_c   1.000
_cell.angle_alpha   90.00
_cell.angle_beta   90.00
_cell.angle_gamma   90.00
#
_symmetry.space_group_name_H-M   'P 1'
#
loop_
_entity.id
_entity.type
_entity.pdbx_description
1 polymer ?
#
loop_
_entity_poly.entity_id
_entity_poly.type
_entity_poly.pdbx_seq_one_letter_code
_entity_poly.pdbx_strand_id
1 'polypeptide(L)'
;MLLLPESPLPISTPTPVVDLSINGTNEVDQALNLVKGRGGSLLREKMVEGASRRFVVIVDESKIVSRLGANGLAIPVEVIPFGWVLTLRCLQSLFDGMPSFNIKLRTASTNAKASTFDENGVELIRTICHRQQELHCGVVI
;
A
#
# COMPACT_ATOMS: atom_id res chain seq x y z
N MET A 1 -7.89 0.27 -9.01
CA MET A 1 -8.48 -0.08 -10.31
C MET A 1 -9.27 1.13 -10.81
N LEU A 2 -8.75 1.81 -11.82
CA LEU A 2 -9.31 3.07 -12.34
C LEU A 2 -10.71 2.80 -12.90
N LEU A 3 -11.74 3.34 -12.25
CA LEU A 3 -13.06 3.49 -12.83
C LEU A 3 -13.05 4.82 -13.60
N LEU A 4 -13.00 4.75 -14.93
CA LEU A 4 -13.17 5.91 -15.79
C LEU A 4 -14.57 5.91 -16.41
N PRO A 5 -15.21 7.08 -16.55
CA PRO A 5 -16.48 7.22 -17.26
C PRO A 5 -16.34 6.94 -18.76
N GLU A 6 -17.48 6.72 -19.41
CA GLU A 6 -17.74 6.35 -20.82
C GLU A 6 -17.07 7.22 -21.93
N SER A 7 -16.17 8.14 -21.60
CA SER A 7 -15.33 8.83 -22.59
C SER A 7 -13.89 8.31 -22.49
N PRO A 8 -13.28 7.77 -23.56
CA PRO A 8 -11.93 7.24 -23.48
C PRO A 8 -10.95 8.41 -23.36
N LEU A 9 -10.53 8.71 -22.14
CA LEU A 9 -9.23 9.35 -21.96
C LEU A 9 -8.21 8.43 -22.63
N PRO A 10 -7.32 8.94 -23.50
CA PRO A 10 -6.34 8.10 -24.16
C PRO A 10 -5.45 7.43 -23.10
N ILE A 11 -5.59 6.11 -22.99
CA ILE A 11 -4.77 5.29 -22.11
C ILE A 11 -3.38 5.24 -22.75
N SER A 12 -2.48 6.08 -22.27
CA SER A 12 -1.08 6.07 -22.68
C SER A 12 -0.25 5.31 -21.64
N THR A 13 0.82 4.66 -22.09
CA THR A 13 1.84 4.11 -21.20
C THR A 13 2.40 5.23 -20.32
N PRO A 14 2.74 4.97 -19.04
CA PRO A 14 3.30 6.00 -18.16
C PRO A 14 4.49 6.68 -18.83
N THR A 15 4.37 7.98 -19.05
CA THR A 15 5.51 8.81 -19.44
C THR A 15 6.47 8.92 -18.27
N PRO A 16 7.77 9.17 -18.51
CA PRO A 16 8.76 9.29 -17.43
C PRO A 16 8.43 10.40 -16.43
N VAL A 17 7.56 11.36 -16.80
CA VAL A 17 7.02 12.39 -15.91
C VAL A 17 5.51 12.42 -16.07
N VAL A 18 4.80 12.36 -14.96
CA VAL A 18 3.34 12.53 -14.86
C VAL A 18 3.05 13.93 -14.30
N ASP A 19 2.17 14.71 -14.90
CA ASP A 19 1.88 16.07 -14.40
C ASP A 19 1.06 16.04 -13.11
N LEU A 20 0.07 15.16 -13.04
CA LEU A 20 -0.84 15.03 -11.91
C LEU A 20 -1.26 13.56 -11.75
N SER A 21 -1.11 13.02 -10.55
CA SER A 21 -1.81 11.81 -10.12
C SER A 21 -2.88 12.12 -9.09
N ILE A 22 -4.00 11.41 -9.19
CA ILE A 22 -5.11 11.46 -8.24
C ILE A 22 -5.35 10.04 -7.76
N ASN A 23 -5.36 9.83 -6.45
CA ASN A 23 -5.65 8.51 -5.90
C ASN A 23 -6.35 8.60 -4.53
N GLY A 24 -6.94 7.50 -4.10
CA GLY A 24 -7.47 7.36 -2.74
C GLY A 24 -6.39 6.91 -1.75
N THR A 25 -6.77 6.87 -0.46
CA THR A 25 -5.97 6.24 0.59
C THR A 25 -6.89 5.53 1.60
N ASN A 26 -6.32 4.66 2.43
CA ASN A 26 -7.05 4.00 3.50
C ASN A 26 -7.01 4.81 4.80
N GLU A 27 -5.91 5.53 5.04
CA GLU A 27 -5.77 6.47 6.15
C GLU A 27 -4.91 7.66 5.71
N VAL A 28 -5.15 8.82 6.32
CA VAL A 28 -4.34 10.04 6.22
C VAL A 28 -4.20 10.69 7.59
N ASP A 29 -3.00 11.08 7.98
CA ASP A 29 -2.75 11.85 9.20
C ASP A 29 -2.61 13.36 8.94
N GLN A 30 -2.47 14.15 10.01
CA GLN A 30 -2.34 15.62 9.94
C GLN A 30 -1.06 16.09 9.23
N ALA A 31 -0.06 15.21 9.09
CA ALA A 31 1.17 15.48 8.36
C ALA A 31 1.10 15.02 6.90
N LEU A 32 -0.10 14.63 6.43
CA LEU A 32 -0.37 14.12 5.08
C LEU A 32 0.37 12.79 4.77
N ASN A 33 0.76 12.03 5.79
CA ASN A 33 1.23 10.67 5.61
C ASN A 33 0.04 9.75 5.31
N LEU A 34 0.26 8.70 4.51
CA LEU A 34 -0.83 7.87 3.96
C LEU A 34 -0.61 6.39 4.25
N VAL A 35 -1.70 5.66 4.53
CA VAL A 35 -1.73 4.19 4.45
C VAL A 35 -2.49 3.76 3.21
N LYS A 36 -1.80 3.18 2.23
CA LYS A 36 -2.37 2.76 0.94
C LYS A 36 -2.27 1.24 0.75
N GLY A 37 -2.73 0.70 -0.37
CA GLY A 37 -2.46 -0.70 -0.73
C GLY A 37 -3.51 -1.73 -0.33
N ARG A 38 -4.62 -1.36 0.34
CA ARG A 38 -5.68 -2.35 0.64
C ARG A 38 -6.33 -2.91 -0.62
N GLY A 39 -6.22 -2.22 -1.76
CA GLY A 39 -6.65 -2.72 -3.07
C GLY A 39 -5.68 -3.69 -3.77
N GLY A 40 -4.47 -3.94 -3.23
CA GLY A 40 -3.49 -4.82 -3.87
C GLY A 40 -2.87 -4.23 -5.14
N SER A 41 -2.51 -2.95 -5.10
CA SER A 41 -1.89 -2.24 -6.22
C SER A 41 -0.87 -1.20 -5.75
N LEU A 42 -0.40 -1.31 -4.51
CA LEU A 42 0.42 -0.30 -3.83
C LEU A 42 1.69 0.04 -4.63
N LEU A 43 2.39 -0.97 -5.15
CA LEU A 43 3.60 -0.77 -5.93
C LEU A 43 3.32 0.05 -7.18
N ARG A 44 2.27 -0.30 -7.94
CA ARG A 44 1.88 0.43 -9.16
C ARG A 44 1.41 1.85 -8.83
N GLU A 45 0.59 2.00 -7.78
CA GLU A 45 0.15 3.30 -7.28
C GLU A 45 1.36 4.18 -6.93
N LYS A 46 2.30 3.66 -6.14
CA LYS A 46 3.49 4.39 -5.68
C LYS A 46 4.45 4.74 -6.82
N MET A 47 4.59 3.88 -7.83
CA MET A 47 5.39 4.19 -9.02
C MET A 47 4.81 5.39 -9.79
N VAL A 48 3.49 5.44 -10.00
CA VAL A 48 2.83 6.56 -10.70
C VAL A 48 2.85 7.83 -9.85
N GLU A 49 2.59 7.71 -8.55
CA GLU A 49 2.61 8.83 -7.59
C GLU A 49 4.01 9.43 -7.48
N GLY A 50 5.06 8.59 -7.41
CA GLY A 50 6.45 9.04 -7.37
C GLY A 50 6.96 9.65 -8.68
N ALA A 51 6.38 9.28 -9.81
CA ALA A 51 6.66 9.90 -11.11
C ALA A 51 5.87 11.21 -11.34
N SER A 52 5.00 11.60 -10.41
CA SER A 52 4.10 12.75 -10.57
C SER A 52 4.69 14.06 -10.05
N ARG A 53 4.53 15.15 -10.81
CA ARG A 53 4.86 16.51 -10.34
C ARG A 53 3.92 16.98 -9.23
N ARG A 54 2.67 16.51 -9.27
CA ARG A 54 1.64 16.78 -8.27
C ARG A 54 0.91 15.49 -7.95
N PHE A 55 0.67 15.26 -6.67
CA PHE A 55 -0.11 14.14 -6.19
C PHE A 55 -1.24 14.67 -5.32
N VAL A 56 -2.47 14.30 -5.67
CA VAL A 56 -3.68 14.70 -4.95
C VAL A 56 -4.37 13.46 -4.41
N VAL A 57 -4.74 13.53 -3.13
CA VAL A 57 -5.44 12.46 -2.43
C VAL A 57 -6.88 12.87 -2.20
N ILE A 58 -7.83 12.00 -2.56
CA ILE A 58 -9.25 12.20 -2.30
C ILE A 58 -9.71 11.19 -1.24
N VAL A 59 -10.29 11.69 -0.15
CA VAL A 59 -10.82 10.89 0.95
C VAL A 59 -12.08 11.51 1.54
N ASP A 60 -12.89 10.66 2.16
CA ASP A 60 -13.92 11.08 3.11
C ASP A 60 -13.32 11.23 4.53
N GLU A 61 -14.05 11.87 5.44
CA GLU A 61 -13.60 12.15 6.80
C GLU A 61 -13.24 10.89 7.62
N SER A 62 -13.79 9.71 7.28
CA SER A 62 -13.47 8.46 7.99
C SER A 62 -12.02 7.99 7.79
N LYS A 63 -11.33 8.53 6.78
CA LYS A 63 -9.92 8.21 6.51
C LYS A 63 -8.96 9.07 7.31
N ILE A 64 -9.44 10.17 7.92
CA ILE A 64 -8.59 11.08 8.69
C ILE A 64 -8.35 10.49 10.07
N VAL A 65 -7.08 10.28 10.42
CA VAL A 65 -6.66 9.68 11.69
C VAL A 65 -5.70 10.60 12.45
N SER A 66 -5.71 10.49 13.77
CA SER A 66 -4.74 11.22 14.61
C SER A 66 -3.32 10.66 14.47
N ARG A 67 -3.20 9.37 14.15
CA ARG A 67 -1.96 8.65 13.88
C ARG A 67 -2.24 7.48 12.93
N LEU A 68 -1.30 7.19 12.03
CA LEU A 68 -1.44 6.03 11.15
C LEU A 68 -1.56 4.72 11.95
N GLY A 69 -2.34 3.79 11.42
CA GLY A 69 -2.71 2.53 12.05
C GLY A 69 -3.77 2.66 13.15
N ALA A 70 -4.35 3.85 13.38
CA ALA A 70 -5.33 4.05 14.45
C ALA A 70 -6.67 3.35 14.20
N ASN A 71 -7.04 3.09 12.94
CA ASN A 71 -8.33 2.46 12.64
C ASN A 71 -8.34 0.94 12.91
N GLY A 72 -7.23 0.36 13.38
CA GLY A 72 -7.07 -1.08 13.66
C GLY A 72 -7.07 -1.95 12.41
N LEU A 73 -7.11 -1.33 11.23
CA LEU A 73 -7.07 -1.99 9.94
C LEU A 73 -5.62 -2.36 9.58
N ALA A 74 -5.47 -3.30 8.66
CA ALA A 74 -4.15 -3.75 8.22
C ALA A 74 -3.41 -2.64 7.50
N ILE A 75 -2.13 -2.43 7.84
CA ILE A 75 -1.17 -1.69 7.01
C ILE A 75 -0.63 -2.66 5.97
N PRO A 76 -0.93 -2.45 4.69
CA PRO A 76 -0.45 -3.26 3.57
C PRO A 76 1.07 -3.17 3.43
N VAL A 77 1.74 -4.30 3.16
CA VAL A 77 3.14 -4.36 2.71
C VAL A 77 3.26 -5.31 1.54
N GLU A 78 3.84 -4.84 0.45
CA GLU A 78 3.92 -5.56 -0.81
C GLU A 78 5.30 -6.22 -1.00
N VAL A 79 5.33 -7.56 -1.15
CA VAL A 79 6.60 -8.34 -1.24
C VAL A 79 6.68 -9.20 -2.49
N ILE A 80 7.89 -9.38 -3.04
CA ILE A 80 8.12 -10.28 -4.18
C ILE A 80 7.94 -11.77 -3.81
N PRO A 81 7.44 -12.63 -4.73
CA PRO A 81 7.24 -14.06 -4.44
C PRO A 81 8.53 -14.78 -4.04
N PHE A 82 9.63 -14.48 -4.72
CA PHE A 82 10.87 -15.22 -4.54
C PHE A 82 11.42 -15.10 -3.11
N GLY A 83 11.14 -13.99 -2.42
CA GLY A 83 11.71 -13.67 -1.12
C GLY A 83 10.70 -13.56 0.03
N TRP A 84 9.41 -13.81 -0.20
CA TRP A 84 8.36 -13.45 0.78
C TRP A 84 8.56 -14.10 2.16
N VAL A 85 9.03 -15.35 2.21
CA VAL A 85 9.28 -16.07 3.48
C VAL A 85 10.38 -15.39 4.29
N LEU A 86 11.45 -14.94 3.63
CA LEU A 86 12.54 -14.23 4.29
C LEU A 86 12.05 -12.86 4.78
N THR A 87 11.36 -12.11 3.93
CA THR A 87 10.79 -10.81 4.28
C THR A 87 9.81 -10.92 5.47
N LEU A 88 8.97 -11.95 5.47
CA LEU A 88 8.06 -12.25 6.58
C LEU A 88 8.82 -12.48 7.89
N ARG A 89 9.90 -13.27 7.87
CA ARG A 89 10.74 -13.51 9.06
C ARG A 89 11.40 -12.22 9.55
N CYS A 90 11.94 -11.42 8.63
CA CYS A 90 12.54 -10.13 8.97
C CYS A 90 11.52 -9.19 9.63
N LEU A 91 10.29 -9.12 9.10
CA LEU A 91 9.21 -8.35 9.71
C LEU A 91 8.84 -8.90 11.09
N GLN A 92 8.72 -10.22 11.24
CA GLN A 92 8.47 -10.84 12.55
C GLN A 92 9.53 -10.46 13.58
N SER A 93 10.81 -10.53 13.21
CA SER A 93 11.92 -10.14 14.09
C SER A 93 11.94 -8.64 14.40
N LEU A 94 11.62 -7.78 13.42
CA LEU A 94 11.61 -6.33 13.61
C LEU A 94 10.55 -5.87 14.61
N PHE A 95 9.42 -6.58 14.66
CA PHE A 95 8.29 -6.25 15.52
C PHE A 95 8.12 -7.21 16.70
N ASP A 96 9.15 -8.01 17.00
CA ASP A 96 9.11 -8.94 18.13
C ASP A 96 8.95 -8.19 19.46
N GLY A 97 8.16 -8.76 20.37
CA GLY A 97 7.80 -8.13 21.65
C GLY A 97 6.87 -6.92 21.57
N MET A 98 6.44 -6.47 20.38
CA MET A 98 5.43 -5.41 20.28
C MET A 98 4.03 -5.93 20.62
N PRO A 99 3.31 -5.26 21.54
CA PRO A 99 1.96 -5.66 21.89
C PRO A 99 1.04 -5.50 20.67
N SER A 100 0.18 -6.50 20.45
CA SER A 100 -0.81 -6.52 19.37
C SER A 100 -0.24 -6.54 17.95
N PHE A 101 1.06 -6.77 17.76
CA PHE A 101 1.60 -7.04 16.43
C PHE A 101 1.11 -8.41 15.92
N ASN A 102 0.53 -8.42 14.71
CA ASN A 102 0.12 -9.64 14.04
C ASN A 102 0.37 -9.48 12.54
N ILE A 103 1.04 -10.46 11.99
CA ILE A 103 1.39 -10.53 10.57
C ILE A 103 0.61 -11.66 9.90
N LYS A 104 -0.08 -11.32 8.81
CA LYS A 104 -0.87 -12.28 8.05
C LYS A 104 -0.67 -12.06 6.56
N LEU A 105 -0.52 -13.18 5.87
CA LEU A 105 -0.52 -13.29 4.44
C LEU A 105 -1.93 -13.07 3.86
N ARG A 106 -2.08 -12.16 2.91
CA ARG A 106 -3.35 -11.95 2.22
C ARG A 106 -3.58 -13.05 1.17
N THR A 107 -4.68 -13.78 1.32
CA THR A 107 -5.17 -14.78 0.35
C THR A 107 -6.46 -14.30 -0.29
N ALA A 108 -6.68 -14.50 -1.60
CA ALA A 108 -7.95 -14.21 -2.24
C ALA A 108 -9.04 -15.19 -1.79
N SER A 109 -10.27 -14.68 -1.78
CA SER A 109 -11.45 -15.38 -1.28
C SER A 109 -12.10 -16.21 -2.39
N THR A 110 -11.58 -17.42 -2.63
CA THR A 110 -12.35 -18.54 -3.22
C THR A 110 -11.65 -19.85 -2.86
N ASN A 111 -12.15 -20.64 -1.91
CA ASN A 111 -11.97 -22.09 -1.73
C ASN A 111 -10.67 -22.83 -2.18
N ALA A 112 -9.49 -22.17 -2.21
CA ALA A 112 -8.27 -22.72 -2.79
C ALA A 112 -7.11 -22.62 -1.82
N LYS A 113 -6.36 -23.72 -1.69
CA LYS A 113 -4.99 -23.79 -1.17
C LYS A 113 -4.02 -23.04 -2.09
N ALA A 114 -4.25 -21.75 -2.35
CA ALA A 114 -3.40 -20.94 -3.20
C ALA A 114 -3.28 -19.52 -2.62
N SER A 115 -2.08 -19.18 -2.14
CA SER A 115 -1.65 -17.80 -1.93
C SER A 115 -1.89 -17.02 -3.22
N THR A 116 -2.60 -15.91 -3.13
CA THR A 116 -2.96 -15.15 -4.32
C THR A 116 -1.88 -14.12 -4.55
N PHE A 117 -1.05 -14.43 -5.52
CA PHE A 117 -0.20 -13.47 -6.19
C PHE A 117 -1.10 -12.44 -6.89
N ASP A 118 -0.88 -11.15 -6.67
CA ASP A 118 -1.39 -10.17 -7.61
C ASP A 118 -0.74 -10.38 -9.00
N GLU A 119 -1.21 -9.65 -10.01
CA GLU A 119 -0.71 -9.72 -11.39
C GLU A 119 0.83 -9.56 -11.54
N ASN A 120 1.53 -9.18 -10.48
CA ASN A 120 2.98 -9.00 -10.42
C ASN A 120 3.68 -9.96 -9.42
N GLY A 121 2.97 -10.89 -8.78
CA GLY A 121 3.55 -11.75 -7.74
C GLY A 121 3.60 -11.12 -6.35
N VAL A 122 3.03 -9.94 -6.15
CA VAL A 122 3.29 -9.16 -4.96
C VAL A 122 2.26 -9.47 -3.87
N GLU A 123 2.74 -9.81 -2.68
CA GLU A 123 1.90 -10.33 -1.60
C GLU A 123 1.72 -9.31 -0.49
N LEU A 124 0.48 -9.18 0.01
CA LEU A 124 0.16 -8.22 1.04
C LEU A 124 0.30 -8.78 2.44
N ILE A 125 1.20 -8.18 3.20
CA ILE A 125 1.45 -8.51 4.59
C ILE A 125 0.79 -7.46 5.50
N ARG A 126 0.09 -7.90 6.54
CA ARG A 126 -0.45 -7.03 7.62
C ARG A 126 0.68 -6.52 8.51
N THR A 127 0.79 -5.20 8.63
CA THR A 127 1.63 -4.54 9.66
C THR A 127 0.76 -3.64 10.53
N ILE A 128 1.16 -3.44 11.80
CA ILE A 128 0.75 -2.30 12.62
C ILE A 128 2.05 -1.62 13.00
N CYS A 129 2.24 -0.37 12.60
CA CYS A 129 3.43 0.41 12.91
C CYS A 129 3.02 1.75 13.52
N HIS A 130 3.57 2.06 14.69
CA HIS A 130 3.58 3.43 15.23
C HIS A 130 4.88 4.10 14.79
N ARG A 131 4.74 5.28 14.17
CA ARG A 131 5.77 6.30 13.90
C ARG A 131 6.68 6.01 12.67
N GLN A 132 6.46 6.75 11.58
CA GLN A 132 7.49 7.00 10.56
C GLN A 132 7.90 8.47 10.63
N GLN A 133 9.09 8.73 11.16
CA GLN A 133 9.88 9.90 10.83
C GLN A 133 10.95 9.43 9.84
N GLU A 134 11.01 10.13 8.70
CA GLU A 134 12.13 10.21 7.76
C GLU A 134 12.69 8.90 7.19
N LEU A 135 12.23 8.52 6.00
CA LEU A 135 13.07 7.74 5.07
C LEU A 135 13.02 8.36 3.66
N HIS A 136 14.09 9.10 3.35
CA HIS A 136 14.63 9.19 2.00
C HIS A 136 15.08 7.78 1.58
N CYS A 137 14.63 7.31 0.42
CA CYS A 137 15.07 6.10 -0.29
C CYS A 137 14.72 4.72 0.34
N GLY A 138 13.90 3.94 -0.37
CA GLY A 138 14.25 2.53 -0.63
C GLY A 138 13.60 1.43 0.20
N VAL A 139 12.37 1.57 0.72
CA VAL A 139 11.54 0.40 1.09
C VAL A 139 10.08 0.72 0.75
N VAL A 140 9.45 -0.10 -0.10
CA VAL A 140 7.99 -0.09 -0.26
C VAL A 140 7.41 -0.96 0.85
N ILE A 141 7.28 -0.35 2.04
CA ILE A 141 6.32 -0.77 3.05
C ILE A 141 4.96 -0.29 2.55
#